data_AF-A0A6G4WF22-F1
#
_entry.id   AF-A0A6G4WF22-F1
#
_cell.length_a   1.000
_cell.length_b   1.000
_cell.length_c   1.000
_cell.angle_alpha   90.00
_cell.angle_beta   90.00
_cell.angle_gamma   90.00
#
_symmetry.space_group_name_H-M   'P 1'
#
loop_
_entity.id
_entity.type
_entity.pdbx_description
1 polymer ?
#
loop_
_entity_poly.entity_id
_entity_poly.type
_entity_poly.pdbx_seq_one_letter_code
_entity_poly.pdbx_strand_id
1 'polypeptide(L)'
;MPNEIQQPKPFDLVGDPVLIAGIGQGFEATLNWRVHDGHDERTGFFNVGGGTGEHGQFQVQAAIGAAAFQLDRLFVEVFEESAQDGSEINKVIVPVIYGPRIVANYIGFRIHVVKPSDTLSKISEEHYGSTTQFQRFVRANPLVIDNPNLPGQQLKVPIGA
;
A
#
# COMPACT_ATOMS: atom_id res chain seq x y z
N MET A 1 20.68 -10.11 -6.89
CA MET A 1 20.11 -8.86 -6.34
C MET A 1 19.36 -9.21 -5.06
N PRO A 2 19.16 -8.30 -4.09
CA PRO A 2 18.19 -8.54 -3.03
C PRO A 2 16.77 -8.64 -3.61
N ASN A 3 15.81 -9.13 -2.81
CA ASN A 3 14.40 -9.07 -3.17
C ASN A 3 13.99 -7.61 -3.43
N GLU A 4 13.03 -7.39 -4.32
CA GLU A 4 12.50 -6.07 -4.65
C GLU A 4 10.98 -6.15 -4.80
N ILE A 5 10.27 -5.22 -4.13
CA ILE A 5 8.86 -4.96 -4.38
C ILE A 5 8.78 -3.82 -5.39
N GLN A 6 8.32 -4.14 -6.60
CA GLN A 6 8.15 -3.16 -7.68
C GLN A 6 6.79 -2.46 -7.59
N GLN A 7 5.78 -3.16 -7.09
CA GLN A 7 4.45 -2.65 -6.74
C GLN A 7 3.98 -3.34 -5.45
N PRO A 8 3.37 -2.63 -4.48
CA PRO A 8 3.10 -1.20 -4.48
C PRO A 8 4.38 -0.35 -4.35
N LYS A 9 4.33 0.93 -4.76
CA LYS A 9 5.36 1.90 -4.41
C LYS A 9 5.09 2.46 -3.01
N PRO A 10 6.10 3.02 -2.32
CA PRO A 10 5.90 3.66 -1.02
C PRO A 10 4.76 4.68 -1.07
N PHE A 11 3.81 4.54 -0.15
CA PHE A 11 2.62 5.37 0.05
C PHE A 11 1.61 5.34 -1.10
N ASP A 12 1.57 4.24 -1.87
CA ASP A 12 0.43 3.95 -2.73
C ASP A 12 -0.83 3.64 -1.93
N LEU A 13 -1.99 4.05 -2.46
CA LEU A 13 -3.27 3.59 -1.95
C LEU A 13 -3.51 2.17 -2.44
N VAL A 14 -3.72 1.26 -1.50
CA VAL A 14 -4.01 -0.15 -1.77
C VAL A 14 -5.39 -0.52 -1.24
N GLY A 15 -5.98 -1.54 -1.84
CA GLY A 15 -7.25 -2.16 -1.40
C GLY A 15 -7.01 -3.50 -0.71
N ASP A 16 -8.06 -4.31 -0.68
CA ASP A 16 -8.01 -5.73 -0.32
C ASP A 16 -8.58 -6.54 -1.51
N PRO A 17 -7.82 -7.46 -2.12
CA PRO A 17 -6.45 -7.86 -1.77
C PRO A 17 -5.40 -6.76 -2.02
N VAL A 18 -4.33 -6.78 -1.24
CA VAL A 18 -3.12 -5.99 -1.52
C VAL A 18 -2.36 -6.68 -2.66
N LEU A 19 -2.21 -5.97 -3.78
CA LEU A 19 -1.49 -6.49 -4.95
C LEU A 19 0.01 -6.22 -4.79
N ILE A 20 0.82 -7.28 -4.73
CA ILE A 20 2.26 -7.19 -4.56
C ILE A 20 2.93 -7.86 -5.77
N ALA A 21 3.86 -7.18 -6.41
CA ALA A 21 4.61 -7.69 -7.54
C ALA A 21 6.06 -7.20 -7.50
N GLY A 22 6.97 -7.99 -8.05
CA GLY A 22 8.38 -7.64 -8.04
C GLY A 22 9.29 -8.74 -8.55
N ILE A 23 10.55 -8.67 -8.11
CA ILE A 23 11.61 -9.61 -8.46
C ILE A 23 12.17 -10.16 -7.16
N GLY A 24 12.27 -11.48 -7.03
CA GLY A 24 12.75 -12.10 -5.81
C GLY A 24 13.36 -13.48 -6.04
N GLN A 25 13.96 -13.99 -4.99
CA GLN A 25 14.45 -15.35 -4.86
C GLN A 25 14.16 -15.82 -3.43
N GLY A 26 14.16 -17.13 -3.21
CA GLY A 26 13.98 -17.68 -1.88
C GLY A 26 14.66 -19.02 -1.71
N PHE A 27 14.90 -19.41 -0.46
CA PHE A 27 15.19 -20.80 -0.12
C PHE A 27 14.03 -21.69 -0.60
N GLU A 28 14.33 -22.78 -1.31
CA GLU A 28 13.33 -23.62 -1.99
C GLU A 28 12.33 -22.84 -2.85
N ALA A 29 12.80 -21.73 -3.45
CA ALA A 29 11.97 -20.83 -4.26
C ALA A 29 10.75 -20.30 -3.50
N THR A 30 10.83 -20.11 -2.17
CA THR A 30 9.70 -19.66 -1.35
C THR A 30 9.98 -18.29 -0.72
N LEU A 31 9.01 -17.39 -0.84
CA LEU A 31 8.98 -16.11 -0.15
C LEU A 31 7.73 -16.00 0.72
N ASN A 32 7.86 -15.28 1.82
CA ASN A 32 6.76 -14.91 2.70
C ASN A 32 6.37 -13.46 2.42
N TRP A 33 5.08 -13.16 2.57
CA TRP A 33 4.58 -11.80 2.65
C TRP A 33 3.94 -11.56 4.02
N ARG A 34 4.08 -10.34 4.53
CA ARG A 34 3.37 -9.84 5.71
C ARG A 34 2.80 -8.46 5.41
N VAL A 35 1.54 -8.23 5.78
CA VAL A 35 0.90 -6.90 5.77
C VAL A 35 0.43 -6.59 7.17
N HIS A 36 0.90 -5.48 7.74
CA HIS A 36 0.62 -5.15 9.15
C HIS A 36 0.63 -3.64 9.42
N ASP A 37 0.04 -3.23 10.54
CA ASP A 37 0.16 -1.85 11.06
C ASP A 37 0.91 -1.78 12.41
N GLY A 38 1.40 -2.92 12.88
CA GLY A 38 2.03 -3.08 14.20
C GLY A 38 1.06 -3.47 15.31
N HIS A 39 -0.25 -3.35 15.10
CA HIS A 39 -1.28 -3.84 16.02
C HIS A 39 -1.87 -5.18 15.55
N ASP A 40 -2.14 -5.32 14.26
CA ASP A 40 -2.60 -6.56 13.64
C ASP A 40 -1.78 -6.86 12.39
N GLU A 41 -1.75 -8.13 11.98
CA GLU A 41 -1.00 -8.60 10.81
C GLU A 41 -1.71 -9.72 10.05
N ARG A 42 -1.38 -9.80 8.76
CA ARG A 42 -1.76 -10.88 7.87
C ARG A 42 -0.53 -11.38 7.14
N THR A 43 -0.43 -12.68 7.00
CA THR A 43 0.73 -13.33 6.42
C THR A 43 0.32 -14.39 5.41
N GLY A 44 1.26 -14.74 4.55
CA GLY A 44 1.17 -15.87 3.64
C GLY A 44 2.48 -16.08 2.93
N PHE A 45 2.52 -17.04 2.01
CA PHE A 45 3.71 -17.37 1.25
C PHE A 45 3.37 -17.61 -0.22
N PHE A 46 4.39 -17.58 -1.07
CA PHE A 46 4.28 -17.89 -2.49
C PHE A 46 5.62 -18.39 -3.01
N ASN A 47 5.58 -19.08 -4.16
CA ASN A 47 6.79 -19.52 -4.85
C ASN A 47 7.29 -18.48 -5.86
N VAL A 48 8.61 -18.34 -5.98
CA VAL A 48 9.28 -17.42 -6.91
C VAL A 48 10.53 -18.04 -7.52
N GLY A 49 10.64 -17.99 -8.85
CA GLY A 49 11.85 -18.39 -9.57
C GLY A 49 12.26 -19.85 -9.39
N GLY A 50 13.54 -20.14 -9.64
CA GLY A 50 14.12 -21.49 -9.56
C GLY A 50 14.85 -21.82 -8.26
N GLY A 51 14.84 -20.90 -7.28
CA GLY A 51 15.41 -21.11 -5.95
C GLY A 51 16.57 -20.16 -5.62
N THR A 52 17.43 -20.58 -4.69
CA THR A 52 18.52 -19.75 -4.20
C THR A 52 19.52 -19.43 -5.33
N GLY A 53 19.72 -18.14 -5.59
CA GLY A 53 20.58 -17.61 -6.65
C GLY A 53 19.84 -17.24 -7.94
N GLU A 54 18.56 -17.63 -8.08
CA GLU A 54 17.80 -17.48 -9.31
C GLU A 54 16.58 -16.55 -9.13
N HIS A 55 16.72 -15.31 -9.61
CA HIS A 55 15.66 -14.31 -9.50
C HIS A 55 14.51 -14.57 -10.47
N GLY A 56 13.30 -14.70 -9.93
CA GLY A 56 12.06 -14.78 -10.68
C GLY A 56 11.20 -13.53 -10.49
N GLN A 57 10.37 -13.23 -11.49
CA GLN A 57 9.26 -12.31 -11.30
C GLN A 57 8.17 -12.98 -10.46
N PHE A 58 7.51 -12.21 -9.60
CA PHE A 58 6.35 -12.67 -8.84
C PHE A 58 5.20 -11.67 -8.90
N GLN A 59 3.99 -12.20 -8.71
CA GLN A 59 2.78 -11.44 -8.44
C GLN A 59 1.94 -12.22 -7.43
N VAL A 60 1.52 -11.56 -6.35
CA VAL A 60 0.67 -12.14 -5.32
C VAL A 60 -0.48 -11.20 -4.97
N GLN A 61 -1.65 -11.79 -4.71
CA GLN A 61 -2.82 -11.11 -4.19
C GLN A 61 -2.92 -11.43 -2.70
N ALA A 62 -2.39 -10.56 -1.84
CA ALA A 62 -2.44 -10.73 -0.40
C ALA A 62 -3.84 -10.35 0.10
N ALA A 63 -4.72 -11.34 0.23
CA ALA A 63 -6.04 -11.16 0.84
C ALA A 63 -5.87 -10.95 2.35
N ILE A 64 -6.10 -9.72 2.81
CA ILE A 64 -5.90 -9.32 4.21
C ILE A 64 -7.20 -9.33 5.02
N GLY A 65 -8.34 -9.33 4.32
CA GLY A 65 -9.67 -9.51 4.90
C GLY A 65 -10.00 -8.50 6.00
N ALA A 66 -10.83 -8.93 6.95
CA ALA A 66 -11.27 -8.12 8.09
C ALA A 66 -10.22 -8.04 9.22
N ALA A 67 -8.94 -7.82 8.88
CA ALA A 67 -7.93 -7.48 9.87
C ALA A 67 -8.32 -6.21 10.65
N ALA A 68 -8.07 -6.22 11.95
CA ALA A 68 -8.43 -5.15 12.89
C ALA A 68 -7.34 -4.07 12.95
N PHE A 69 -6.86 -3.62 11.79
CA PHE A 69 -5.90 -2.52 11.71
C PHE A 69 -6.46 -1.28 12.42
N GLN A 70 -5.58 -0.52 13.07
CA GLN A 70 -5.86 0.74 13.74
C GLN A 70 -5.29 1.94 12.97
N LEU A 71 -4.30 1.73 12.11
CA LEU A 71 -3.69 2.80 11.31
C LEU A 71 -4.04 2.69 9.83
N ASP A 72 -4.09 3.84 9.15
CA ASP A 72 -4.25 3.89 7.69
C ASP A 72 -2.99 3.47 6.96
N ARG A 73 -1.83 3.70 7.57
CA ARG A 73 -0.56 3.25 7.04
C ARG A 73 -0.33 1.81 7.43
N LEU A 74 -0.18 0.95 6.42
CA LEU A 74 0.29 -0.42 6.59
C LEU A 74 1.72 -0.54 6.07
N PHE A 75 2.38 -1.62 6.46
CA PHE A 75 3.67 -2.04 5.93
C PHE A 75 3.48 -3.36 5.19
N VAL A 76 3.87 -3.37 3.92
CA VAL A 76 3.92 -4.57 3.08
C VAL A 76 5.35 -5.07 3.11
N GLU A 77 5.54 -6.28 3.59
CA GLU A 77 6.84 -6.91 3.68
C GLU A 77 6.90 -8.15 2.79
N VAL A 78 8.04 -8.36 2.16
CA VAL A 78 8.40 -9.61 1.47
C VAL A 78 9.76 -10.04 1.99
N PHE A 79 9.86 -11.29 2.45
CA PHE A 79 11.07 -11.79 3.11
C PHE A 79 11.24 -13.30 2.94
N GLU A 80 12.45 -13.76 3.23
CA GLU A 80 12.81 -15.17 3.29
C GLU A 80 12.90 -15.60 4.76
N GLU A 81 12.55 -16.85 5.05
CA GLU A 81 12.86 -17.47 6.34
C GLU A 81 14.17 -18.26 6.21
N SER A 82 15.12 -17.97 7.09
CA SER A 82 16.43 -18.62 7.14
C SER A 82 16.30 -20.10 7.51
N ALA A 83 16.81 -21.00 6.67
CA ALA A 83 16.81 -22.43 6.95
C ALA A 83 17.69 -22.81 8.17
N GLN A 84 18.59 -21.92 8.58
CA GLN A 84 19.52 -22.16 9.69
C GLN A 84 18.85 -21.96 11.06
N ASP A 85 18.00 -20.94 11.19
CA ASP A 85 17.50 -20.47 12.49
C ASP A 85 16.08 -19.89 12.47
N GLY A 86 15.39 -19.91 11.33
CA GLY A 86 14.04 -19.35 11.18
C GLY A 86 14.01 -17.81 11.20
N SER A 87 15.15 -17.13 11.16
CA SER A 87 15.18 -15.67 11.13
C SER A 87 14.67 -15.10 9.81
N GLU A 88 14.04 -13.94 9.85
CA GLU A 88 13.58 -13.23 8.65
C GLU A 88 14.77 -12.51 7.99
N ILE A 89 15.15 -12.94 6.79
CA ILE A 89 16.29 -12.40 6.03
C ILE A 89 15.84 -11.84 4.69
N ASN A 90 16.71 -11.02 4.08
CA ASN A 90 16.45 -10.36 2.78
C ASN A 90 15.08 -9.65 2.72
N LYS A 91 14.63 -9.13 3.86
CA LYS A 91 13.34 -8.48 4.01
C LYS A 91 13.32 -7.14 3.30
N VAL A 92 12.28 -6.93 2.52
CA VAL A 92 11.92 -5.65 1.92
C VAL A 92 10.64 -5.15 2.57
N ILE A 93 10.58 -3.86 2.86
CA ILE A 93 9.43 -3.22 3.51
C ILE A 93 8.99 -2.04 2.65
N VAL A 94 7.71 -1.98 2.30
CA VAL A 94 7.08 -0.87 1.60
C VAL A 94 5.90 -0.35 2.44
N PRO A 95 5.95 0.90 2.94
CA PRO A 95 4.79 1.51 3.57
C PRO A 95 3.73 1.82 2.51
N VAL A 96 2.45 1.59 2.81
CA VAL A 96 1.31 1.85 1.93
C VAL A 96 0.14 2.47 2.71
N ILE A 97 -0.86 2.99 2.01
CA ILE A 97 -2.07 3.57 2.59
C ILE A 97 -3.27 2.69 2.29
N TYR A 98 -3.99 2.24 3.31
CA TYR A 98 -5.09 1.29 3.18
C TYR A 98 -6.42 2.00 2.95
N GLY A 99 -6.83 2.05 1.68
CA GLY A 99 -8.03 2.72 1.20
C GLY A 99 -9.34 2.35 1.94
N PRO A 100 -9.60 1.05 2.25
CA PRO A 100 -10.79 0.63 2.99
C PRO A 100 -10.98 1.25 4.37
N ARG A 101 -9.91 1.77 5.02
CA ARG A 101 -10.05 2.54 6.27
C ARG A 101 -10.49 3.97 6.04
N ILE A 102 -10.26 4.51 4.84
CA ILE A 102 -10.53 5.91 4.50
C ILE A 102 -11.94 6.07 3.94
N VAL A 103 -12.36 5.16 3.06
CA VAL A 103 -13.68 5.16 2.43
C VAL A 103 -14.25 3.74 2.46
N ALA A 104 -15.51 3.62 2.88
CA ALA A 104 -16.23 2.34 2.86
C ALA A 104 -16.32 1.80 1.42
N ASN A 105 -16.25 0.48 1.27
CA ASN A 105 -16.29 -0.20 -0.04
C ASN A 105 -15.30 0.39 -1.05
N TYR A 106 -14.08 0.65 -0.60
CA TYR A 106 -13.04 1.26 -1.42
C TYR A 106 -12.80 0.48 -2.71
N ILE A 107 -12.84 1.17 -3.85
CA ILE A 107 -12.64 0.59 -5.19
C ILE A 107 -11.45 1.20 -5.94
N GLY A 108 -10.85 2.28 -5.42
CA GLY A 108 -9.73 2.96 -6.08
C GLY A 108 -9.67 4.44 -5.77
N PHE A 109 -8.97 5.20 -6.60
CA PHE A 109 -8.84 6.64 -6.45
C PHE A 109 -8.86 7.38 -7.79
N ARG A 110 -9.24 8.65 -7.77
CA ARG A 110 -9.02 9.62 -8.85
C ARG A 110 -7.78 10.45 -8.55
N ILE A 111 -7.17 11.01 -9.58
CA ILE A 111 -6.13 12.04 -9.42
C ILE A 111 -6.79 13.40 -9.62
N HIS A 112 -6.70 14.26 -8.60
CA HIS A 112 -7.04 15.67 -8.71
C HIS A 112 -5.76 16.49 -8.80
N VAL A 113 -5.63 17.30 -9.85
CA VAL A 113 -4.55 18.29 -9.95
C VAL A 113 -5.05 19.59 -9.36
N VAL A 114 -4.43 20.01 -8.26
CA VAL A 114 -4.81 21.24 -7.53
C VAL A 114 -4.68 22.45 -8.45
N LYS A 115 -5.74 23.25 -8.53
CA LYS A 115 -5.81 24.50 -9.31
C LYS A 115 -5.56 25.72 -8.41
N PRO A 116 -5.18 26.88 -8.98
CA PRO A 116 -5.17 28.13 -8.24
C PRO A 116 -6.53 28.37 -7.55
N SER A 117 -6.48 28.76 -6.27
CA SER A 117 -7.66 29.01 -5.42
C SER A 117 -8.50 27.78 -5.02
N ASP A 118 -8.02 26.57 -5.31
CA ASP A 118 -8.55 25.36 -4.69
C ASP A 118 -8.32 25.40 -3.18
N THR A 119 -9.29 24.88 -2.45
CA THR A 119 -9.13 24.51 -1.04
C THR A 119 -9.55 23.06 -0.91
N LEU A 120 -9.05 22.35 0.11
CA LEU A 120 -9.45 20.96 0.34
C LEU A 120 -10.98 20.83 0.47
N SER A 121 -11.65 21.83 1.06
CA SER A 121 -13.12 21.86 1.17
C SER A 121 -13.80 22.02 -0.18
N LYS A 122 -13.29 22.86 -1.09
CA LYS A 122 -13.82 22.99 -2.45
C LYS A 122 -13.64 21.70 -3.26
N ILE A 123 -12.45 21.10 -3.17
CA ILE A 123 -12.16 19.80 -3.79
C ILE A 123 -13.09 18.72 -3.19
N SER A 124 -13.33 18.76 -1.89
CA SER A 124 -14.26 17.86 -1.21
C SER A 124 -15.69 18.00 -1.71
N GLU A 125 -16.15 19.23 -1.88
CA GLU A 125 -17.47 19.51 -2.45
C GLU A 125 -17.57 18.98 -3.88
N GLU A 126 -16.54 19.19 -4.71
CA GLU A 126 -16.50 18.72 -6.10
C GLU A 126 -16.56 17.19 -6.22
N HIS A 127 -15.79 16.45 -5.39
CA HIS A 127 -15.68 14.99 -5.52
C HIS A 127 -16.67 14.20 -4.67
N TYR A 128 -17.11 14.75 -3.55
CA TYR A 128 -17.99 14.06 -2.60
C TYR A 128 -19.33 14.75 -2.36
N GLY A 129 -19.59 15.91 -2.97
CA GLY A 129 -20.79 16.72 -2.68
C GLY A 129 -20.85 17.21 -1.23
N SER A 130 -19.69 17.30 -0.56
CA SER A 130 -19.62 17.72 0.83
C SER A 130 -18.27 18.35 1.16
N THR A 131 -18.29 19.61 1.59
CA THR A 131 -17.11 20.35 2.07
C THR A 131 -16.39 19.72 3.28
N THR A 132 -17.04 18.82 4.04
CA THR A 132 -16.51 18.27 5.30
C THR A 132 -15.76 16.95 5.14
N GLN A 133 -15.87 16.30 3.98
CA GLN A 133 -15.20 15.02 3.69
C GLN A 133 -13.71 15.17 3.32
N PHE A 134 -13.15 16.37 3.47
CA PHE A 134 -11.79 16.67 3.06
C PHE A 134 -10.72 15.88 3.82
N GLN A 135 -11.03 15.39 5.02
CA GLN A 135 -10.15 14.53 5.82
C GLN A 135 -9.77 13.24 5.08
N ARG A 136 -10.60 12.76 4.15
CA ARG A 136 -10.28 11.61 3.30
C ARG A 136 -9.04 11.87 2.43
N PHE A 137 -8.90 13.07 1.89
CA PHE A 137 -7.71 13.45 1.12
C PHE A 137 -6.48 13.52 2.00
N VAL A 138 -6.64 14.04 3.22
CA VAL A 138 -5.53 14.17 4.16
C VAL A 138 -4.96 12.80 4.52
N ARG A 139 -5.85 11.85 4.84
CA ARG A 139 -5.49 10.47 5.14
C ARG A 139 -4.89 9.73 3.94
N ALA A 140 -5.37 10.02 2.72
CA ALA A 140 -4.90 9.40 1.48
C ALA A 140 -3.56 9.95 0.97
N ASN A 141 -3.17 11.17 1.36
CA ASN A 141 -2.01 11.88 0.82
C ASN A 141 -1.04 12.36 1.92
N PRO A 142 -0.61 11.48 2.86
CA PRO A 142 0.10 11.90 4.07
C PRO A 142 1.46 12.56 3.79
N LEU A 143 2.10 12.27 2.65
CA LEU A 143 3.38 12.87 2.28
C LEU A 143 3.27 14.25 1.62
N VAL A 144 2.07 14.64 1.20
CA VAL A 144 1.90 15.82 0.33
C VAL A 144 1.30 17.00 1.09
N ILE A 145 0.90 16.82 2.35
CA ILE A 145 0.18 17.83 3.12
C ILE A 145 1.01 18.27 4.32
N ASP A 146 2.07 19.03 4.05
CA ASP A 146 2.60 20.02 5.00
C ASP A 146 2.00 21.42 4.72
N ASN A 147 1.58 21.68 3.47
CA ASN A 147 0.77 22.83 3.06
C ASN A 147 -0.24 22.40 2.00
N PRO A 148 -1.51 22.15 2.37
CA PRO A 148 -2.50 21.72 1.39
C PRO A 148 -2.79 22.83 0.37
N ASN A 149 -3.00 22.44 -0.89
CA ASN A 149 -3.44 23.27 -2.03
C ASN A 149 -2.34 24.05 -2.77
N LEU A 150 -1.14 23.49 -2.91
CA LEU A 150 -0.16 24.05 -3.86
C LEU A 150 -0.63 23.80 -5.30
N PRO A 151 -0.80 24.84 -6.14
CA PRO A 151 -1.19 24.64 -7.53
C PRO A 151 -0.23 23.68 -8.26
N GLY A 152 -0.78 22.72 -9.01
CA GLY A 152 -0.03 21.68 -9.72
C GLY A 152 0.22 20.40 -8.91
N GLN A 153 -0.05 20.39 -7.61
CA GLN A 153 0.04 19.20 -6.76
C GLN A 153 -0.99 18.16 -7.19
N GLN A 154 -0.59 16.88 -7.22
CA GLN A 154 -1.50 15.76 -7.48
C GLN A 154 -1.98 15.17 -6.15
N LEU A 155 -3.29 15.09 -5.98
CA LEU A 155 -3.94 14.46 -4.83
C LEU A 155 -4.66 13.20 -5.27
N LYS A 156 -4.40 12.09 -4.57
CA LYS A 156 -5.18 10.86 -4.67
C LYS A 156 -6.51 11.06 -3.93
N VAL A 157 -7.61 10.97 -4.65
CA VAL A 157 -8.99 11.12 -4.16
C VAL A 157 -9.61 9.73 -4.03
N PRO A 158 -9.70 9.14 -2.82
CA PRO A 158 -10.21 7.78 -2.64
C PRO A 158 -11.70 7.68 -2.94
N ILE A 159 -12.12 6.56 -3.54
CA ILE A 159 -13.48 6.32 -4.01
C ILE A 159 -13.94 4.98 -3.45
N GLY A 160 -15.20 4.95 -3.01
CA GLY A 160 -15.91 3.73 -2.66
C GLY A 160 -17.31 3.72 -3.28
N ALA A 161 -17.95 2.56 -3.28
CA ALA A 161 -19.26 2.31 -3.88
C ALA A 161 -20.30 1.82 -2.88
#